data_AF-B9SJ97-F1
#
_entry.id   AF-B9SJ97-F1
#
_cell.length_a   1.000
_cell.length_b   1.000
_cell.length_c   1.000
_cell.angle_alpha   90.00
_cell.angle_beta   90.00
_cell.angle_gamma   90.00
#
_symmetry.space_group_name_H-M   'P 1'
#
loop_
_entity.id
_entity.type
_entity.pdbx_description
1 polymer ?
#
loop_
_entity_poly.entity_id
_entity_poly.type
_entity_poly.pdbx_seq_one_letter_code
_entity_poly.pdbx_strand_id
1 'polypeptide(L)'
;MGTCGMVVASTLDAARAFLKTLDLNFSKCFVDARAIHLAYNAQDMVFNPFSLKLLRKLSNLHMLGGKALEDWAQVRAIELGHMVQAMCDTSQKGEHVVVPEMLAYALANMIGQVILGRRVFVTKGSESNEFKDIVL
;
A
#
# COMPACT_ATOMS: atom_id res chain seq x y z
N MET A 1 24.16 -11.85 12.52
CA MET A 1 23.27 -12.48 13.52
C MET A 1 22.66 -11.38 14.35
N GLY A 2 21.33 -11.31 14.43
CA GLY A 2 20.61 -10.23 15.12
C GLY A 2 20.71 -10.31 16.64
N THR A 3 20.48 -9.17 17.31
CA THR A 3 20.49 -9.03 18.78
C THR A 3 19.15 -9.31 19.45
N CYS A 4 18.11 -9.62 18.67
CA CYS A 4 16.75 -9.86 19.13
C CYS A 4 16.30 -11.29 18.80
N GLY A 5 15.64 -11.96 19.76
CA GLY A 5 15.04 -13.27 19.54
C GLY A 5 13.86 -13.18 18.57
N MET A 6 13.82 -14.05 17.57
CA MET A 6 12.78 -14.07 16.55
C MET A 6 12.13 -15.45 16.48
N VAL A 7 10.81 -15.48 16.34
CA VAL A 7 10.01 -16.70 16.16
C VAL A 7 9.27 -16.60 14.83
N VAL A 8 9.25 -17.70 14.08
CA VAL A 8 8.55 -17.78 12.79
C VAL A 8 7.38 -18.74 12.92
N ALA A 9 6.16 -18.25 12.64
CA ALA A 9 4.95 -19.07 12.57
C ALA A 9 4.74 -19.60 11.14
N SER A 10 5.34 -20.75 10.83
CA SER A 10 5.31 -21.34 9.47
C SER A 10 4.27 -22.45 9.27
N THR A 11 3.40 -22.69 10.25
CA THR A 11 2.29 -23.65 10.15
C THR A 11 0.94 -22.95 10.31
N LEU A 12 -0.13 -23.56 9.78
CA LEU A 12 -1.49 -23.03 9.90
C LEU A 12 -1.91 -22.85 11.37
N ASP A 13 -1.61 -23.84 12.22
CA ASP A 13 -1.97 -23.80 13.64
C ASP A 13 -1.19 -22.71 14.39
N ALA A 14 0.10 -22.54 14.09
CA ALA A 14 0.87 -21.45 14.63
C ALA A 14 0.30 -20.10 14.17
N ALA A 15 0.08 -19.90 12.87
CA ALA A 15 -0.49 -18.66 12.34
C ALA A 15 -1.86 -18.34 12.96
N ARG A 16 -2.72 -19.34 13.15
CA ARG A 16 -4.01 -19.19 13.84
C ARG A 16 -3.83 -18.78 15.30
N ALA A 17 -2.89 -19.39 16.01
CA ALA A 17 -2.60 -19.04 17.39
C ALA A 17 -2.16 -17.57 17.52
N PHE A 18 -1.22 -17.11 16.68
CA PHE A 18 -0.70 -15.75 16.72
C PHE A 18 -1.69 -14.69 16.21
N LEU A 19 -2.38 -14.95 15.09
CA LEU A 19 -3.18 -13.94 14.39
C LEU A 19 -4.67 -13.93 14.76
N LYS A 20 -5.16 -14.95 15.48
CA LYS A 20 -6.59 -15.06 15.84
C LYS A 20 -6.83 -15.39 17.31
N THR A 21 -6.19 -16.42 17.84
CA THR A 21 -6.47 -16.88 19.22
C THR A 21 -5.83 -15.97 20.27
N LEU A 22 -4.60 -15.52 20.02
CA LEU A 22 -3.81 -14.66 20.89
C LEU A 22 -3.53 -13.30 20.22
N ASP A 23 -4.40 -12.88 19.31
CA ASP A 23 -4.23 -11.68 18.48
C ASP A 23 -3.97 -10.43 19.33
N LEU A 24 -4.67 -10.25 20.45
CA LEU A 24 -4.46 -9.14 21.38
C LEU A 24 -3.01 -9.09 21.91
N ASN A 25 -2.41 -10.25 22.21
CA ASN A 25 -1.04 -10.34 22.71
C ASN A 25 0.00 -10.00 21.63
N PHE A 26 -0.29 -10.34 20.37
CA PHE A 26 0.63 -10.17 19.24
C PHE A 26 0.27 -9.00 18.30
N SER A 27 -0.74 -8.21 18.66
CA SER A 27 -1.21 -7.07 17.87
C SER A 27 -0.30 -5.83 17.93
N LYS A 28 0.68 -5.82 18.84
CA LYS A 28 1.64 -4.71 18.97
C LYS A 28 2.68 -4.83 17.87
N CYS A 29 2.74 -3.82 17.00
CA CYS A 29 3.75 -3.73 15.97
C CYS A 29 5.12 -3.50 16.64
N PHE A 30 6.14 -4.27 16.24
CA PHE A 30 7.49 -4.07 16.73
C PHE A 30 8.02 -2.71 16.22
N VAL A 31 8.49 -1.86 17.14
CA VAL A 31 9.03 -0.54 16.81
C VAL A 31 10.51 -0.68 16.49
N ASP A 32 10.85 -0.70 15.20
CA ASP A 32 12.23 -0.66 14.70
C ASP A 32 12.66 0.78 14.35
N ALA A 33 13.90 0.96 13.86
CA ALA A 33 14.39 2.28 13.47
C ALA A 33 13.53 2.95 12.38
N ARG A 34 12.86 2.19 11.51
CA ARG A 34 11.94 2.73 10.50
C ARG A 34 10.66 3.23 11.16
N ALA A 35 10.13 2.50 12.14
CA ALA A 35 8.99 2.96 12.92
C ALA A 35 9.28 4.31 13.63
N ILE A 36 10.53 4.55 14.03
CA ILE A 36 10.92 5.83 14.66
C ILE A 36 11.11 6.93 13.62
N HIS A 37 11.89 6.69 12.56
CA HIS A 37 12.31 7.74 11.64
C HIS A 37 11.35 7.99 10.47
N LEU A 38 10.60 6.98 10.04
CA LEU A 38 9.69 7.07 8.88
C LEU A 38 8.22 7.24 9.32
N ALA A 39 7.82 6.61 10.42
CA ALA A 39 6.43 6.58 10.89
C ALA A 39 6.13 7.61 11.99
N TYR A 40 6.80 8.77 11.95
CA TYR A 40 6.63 9.87 12.91
C TYR A 40 6.66 9.40 14.37
N ASN A 41 7.72 8.69 14.77
CA ASN A 41 7.86 8.09 16.09
C ASN A 41 6.72 7.10 16.44
N ALA A 42 6.43 6.18 15.50
CA ALA A 42 5.39 5.16 15.60
C ALA A 42 3.99 5.70 15.91
N GLN A 43 3.64 6.88 15.41
CA GLN A 43 2.31 7.49 15.61
C GLN A 43 1.34 7.22 14.46
N ASP A 44 1.82 6.67 13.34
CA ASP A 44 0.99 6.33 12.18
C ASP A 44 0.02 5.16 12.44
N MET A 45 -0.80 4.82 11.44
CA MET A 45 -1.79 3.75 11.55
C MET A 45 -1.16 2.35 11.71
N VAL A 46 0.09 2.14 11.27
CA VAL A 46 0.71 0.81 11.16
C VAL A 46 1.49 0.47 12.43
N PHE A 47 2.21 1.44 12.98
CA PHE A 47 3.15 1.25 14.08
C PHE A 47 2.61 1.72 15.43
N ASN A 48 1.50 2.46 15.48
CA ASN A 48 0.94 2.94 16.74
C ASN A 48 0.13 1.85 17.47
N PRO A 49 0.57 1.41 18.67
CA PRO A 49 -0.06 0.32 19.41
C PRO A 49 -1.44 0.70 19.99
N PHE A 50 -1.77 1.99 20.12
CA PHE A 50 -3.01 2.45 20.75
C PHE A 50 -4.04 3.00 19.77
N SER A 51 -3.63 3.64 18.66
CA SER A 51 -4.56 4.23 17.67
C SER A 51 -5.07 3.22 16.62
N LEU A 52 -4.49 2.03 16.59
CA LEU A 52 -4.74 0.98 15.60
C LEU A 52 -6.22 0.57 15.49
N LYS A 53 -7.02 0.67 16.56
CA LYS A 53 -8.44 0.27 16.52
C LYS A 53 -9.34 1.31 15.85
N LEU A 54 -9.17 2.59 16.18
CA LEU A 54 -10.02 3.67 15.66
C LEU A 54 -9.69 3.96 14.20
N LEU A 55 -8.40 4.13 13.88
CA LEU A 55 -7.96 4.38 12.50
C LEU A 55 -8.34 3.21 11.59
N ARG A 56 -8.10 1.96 12.03
CA ARG A 56 -8.54 0.77 11.27
C ARG A 56 -10.04 0.74 11.05
N LYS A 57 -10.85 1.11 12.05
CA LYS A 57 -12.32 1.17 11.88
C LYS A 57 -12.72 2.23 10.84
N LEU A 58 -12.13 3.42 10.89
CA LEU A 58 -12.41 4.49 9.94
C LEU A 58 -11.96 4.12 8.52
N SER A 59 -10.74 3.60 8.36
CA SER A 59 -10.23 3.14 7.07
C SER A 59 -11.09 2.02 6.49
N ASN A 60 -11.48 1.02 7.29
CA ASN A 60 -12.35 -0.05 6.83
C ASN A 60 -13.75 0.43 6.45
N LEU A 61 -14.30 1.45 7.11
CA LEU A 61 -15.63 1.93 6.81
C LEU A 61 -15.64 2.85 5.58
N HIS A 62 -14.69 3.77 5.47
CA HIS A 62 -14.74 4.87 4.51
C HIS A 62 -13.78 4.72 3.32
N MET A 63 -12.69 3.97 3.46
CA MET A 63 -11.67 3.86 2.41
C MET A 63 -11.64 2.47 1.77
N LEU A 64 -11.74 1.42 2.59
CA LEU A 64 -11.56 0.02 2.18
C LEU A 64 -12.86 -0.81 2.27
N GLY A 65 -13.97 -0.18 2.66
CA GLY A 65 -15.27 -0.84 2.79
C GLY A 65 -15.87 -1.21 1.44
N GLY A 66 -16.79 -2.17 1.41
CA GLY A 66 -17.42 -2.63 0.17
C GLY A 66 -18.02 -1.50 -0.66
N LYS A 67 -18.75 -0.58 -0.02
CA LYS A 67 -19.33 0.59 -0.70
C LYS A 67 -18.26 1.53 -1.26
N ALA A 68 -17.21 1.82 -0.49
CA ALA A 68 -16.09 2.63 -0.97
C ALA A 68 -15.43 1.95 -2.19
N LEU A 69 -15.18 0.65 -2.14
CA LEU A 69 -14.59 -0.10 -3.26
C LEU A 69 -15.46 -0.06 -4.53
N GLU A 70 -16.78 -0.09 -4.39
CA GLU A 70 -17.73 0.10 -5.50
C GLU A 70 -17.66 1.53 -6.06
N ASP A 71 -17.70 2.54 -5.18
CA ASP A 71 -17.66 3.94 -5.58
C ASP A 71 -16.37 4.28 -6.34
N TRP A 72 -15.25 3.63 -5.99
CA TRP A 72 -13.96 3.79 -6.67
C TRP A 72 -13.75 2.86 -7.88
N ALA A 73 -14.75 2.06 -8.27
CA ALA A 73 -14.62 1.15 -9.41
C ALA A 73 -14.32 1.88 -10.72
N GLN A 74 -14.95 3.04 -10.93
CA GLN A 74 -14.71 3.88 -12.10
C GLN A 74 -13.28 4.43 -12.12
N VAL A 75 -12.75 4.87 -10.97
CA VAL A 75 -11.36 5.36 -10.85
C VAL A 75 -10.38 4.26 -11.25
N ARG A 76 -10.59 3.02 -10.79
CA ARG A 76 -9.74 1.88 -11.17
C ARG A 76 -9.79 1.61 -12.68
N ALA A 77 -10.99 1.61 -13.27
CA ALA A 77 -11.14 1.39 -14.71
C ALA A 77 -10.44 2.48 -15.54
N ILE A 78 -10.56 3.75 -15.13
CA ILE A 78 -9.93 4.89 -15.81
C ILE A 78 -8.39 4.80 -15.72
N GLU A 79 -7.83 4.59 -14.52
CA GLU A 79 -6.37 4.55 -14.37
C GLU A 79 -5.74 3.30 -15.02
N LEU A 80 -6.46 2.17 -15.07
CA LEU A 80 -6.06 1.03 -15.91
C LEU A 80 -6.08 1.38 -17.40
N GLY A 81 -7.06 2.16 -17.86
CA GLY A 81 -7.10 2.68 -19.22
C GLY A 81 -5.88 3.53 -19.55
N HIS A 82 -5.50 4.47 -18.67
CA HIS A 82 -4.28 5.26 -18.83
C HIS A 82 -3.01 4.40 -18.85
N MET A 83 -2.96 3.37 -18.00
CA MET A 83 -1.85 2.41 -17.98
C MET A 83 -1.70 1.69 -19.32
N VAL A 84 -2.80 1.13 -19.84
CA VAL A 84 -2.81 0.42 -21.13
C VAL A 84 -2.43 1.35 -22.28
N GLN A 85 -2.96 2.59 -22.28
CA GLN A 85 -2.60 3.59 -23.28
C GLN A 85 -1.09 3.89 -23.26
N ALA A 86 -0.52 4.11 -22.07
CA ALA A 86 0.91 4.35 -21.93
C ALA A 86 1.75 3.15 -22.41
N MET A 87 1.30 1.91 -22.16
CA MET A 87 1.94 0.70 -22.68
C MET A 87 1.89 0.66 -24.22
N CYS A 88 0.75 0.97 -24.82
CA CYS A 88 0.60 1.05 -26.28
C CYS A 88 1.53 2.11 -26.89
N ASP A 89 1.59 3.31 -26.30
CA ASP A 89 2.44 4.40 -26.78
C ASP A 89 3.92 4.04 -26.70
N THR A 90 4.36 3.39 -25.60
CA THR A 90 5.72 2.85 -25.46
C THR A 90 6.01 1.78 -26.50
N SER A 91 5.07 0.85 -26.73
CA SER A 91 5.21 -0.19 -27.74
C SER A 91 5.30 0.37 -29.17
N GLN A 92 4.55 1.43 -29.50
CA GLN A 92 4.60 2.09 -30.81
C GLN A 92 5.94 2.75 -31.08
N LYS A 93 6.65 3.19 -30.04
CA LYS A 93 8.01 3.74 -30.13
C LYS A 93 9.09 2.65 -30.23
N GLY A 94 8.71 1.37 -30.16
CA GLY A 94 9.66 0.25 -30.13
C GLY A 94 10.40 0.10 -28.80
N GLU A 95 9.91 0.73 -27.73
CA GLU A 95 10.52 0.69 -26.41
C GLU A 95 9.99 -0.48 -25.58
N HIS A 96 10.79 -0.95 -24.62
CA HIS A 96 10.37 -2.02 -23.71
C HIS A 96 9.38 -1.50 -22.66
N VAL A 97 8.28 -2.26 -22.50
CA VAL A 97 7.30 -2.00 -21.43
C VAL A 97 7.76 -2.65 -20.13
N VAL A 98 8.05 -1.84 -19.13
CA VAL A 98 8.37 -2.29 -17.77
C VAL A 98 7.08 -2.35 -16.94
N VAL A 99 6.46 -3.53 -16.87
CA VAL A 99 5.14 -3.73 -16.22
C VAL A 99 5.10 -3.26 -14.76
N PRO A 100 6.11 -3.52 -13.90
CA PRO A 100 6.10 -3.03 -12.52
C PRO A 100 6.01 -1.50 -12.42
N GLU A 101 6.65 -0.76 -13.32
CA GLU A 101 6.55 0.71 -13.35
C GLU A 101 5.16 1.18 -13.76
N MET A 102 4.56 0.50 -14.73
CA MET A 102 3.21 0.82 -15.20
C MET A 102 2.17 0.57 -14.11
N LEU A 103 2.32 -0.52 -13.34
CA LEU A 103 1.50 -0.81 -12.18
C LEU A 103 1.68 0.23 -11.08
N ALA A 104 2.92 0.60 -10.76
CA ALA A 104 3.20 1.63 -9.76
C ALA A 104 2.57 2.99 -10.15
N TYR A 105 2.71 3.40 -11.42
CA TYR A 105 2.08 4.59 -11.98
C TYR A 105 0.55 4.57 -11.81
N ALA A 106 -0.09 3.45 -12.17
CA ALA A 106 -1.53 3.30 -12.07
C ALA A 106 -2.00 3.31 -10.60
N LEU A 107 -1.33 2.55 -9.73
CA LEU A 107 -1.67 2.45 -8.31
C LEU A 107 -1.51 3.80 -7.59
N ALA A 108 -0.42 4.51 -7.85
CA ALA A 108 -0.19 5.82 -7.25
C ALA A 108 -1.27 6.83 -7.65
N ASN A 109 -1.70 6.82 -8.91
CA ASN A 109 -2.79 7.67 -9.37
C ASN A 109 -4.16 7.26 -8.83
N MET A 110 -4.44 5.96 -8.69
CA MET A 110 -5.65 5.48 -8.03
C MET A 110 -5.71 5.96 -6.58
N ILE A 111 -4.62 5.78 -5.82
CA ILE A 111 -4.51 6.24 -4.44
C ILE A 111 -4.63 7.76 -4.36
N GLY A 112 -3.95 8.49 -5.26
CA GLY A 112 -4.04 9.94 -5.36
C GLY A 112 -5.47 10.43 -5.57
N GLN A 113 -6.22 9.80 -6.48
CA GLN A 113 -7.61 10.16 -6.74
C GLN A 113 -8.50 9.89 -5.53
N VAL A 114 -8.31 8.75 -4.85
CA VAL A 114 -9.11 8.36 -3.68
C VAL A 114 -8.81 9.26 -2.47
N ILE A 115 -7.54 9.60 -2.23
CA ILE A 115 -7.11 10.31 -1.02
C ILE A 115 -7.08 11.83 -1.22
N LEU A 116 -6.58 12.28 -2.37
CA LEU A 116 -6.33 13.70 -2.67
C LEU A 116 -7.35 14.30 -3.65
N GLY A 117 -8.24 13.49 -4.24
CA GLY A 117 -9.18 13.92 -5.27
C GLY A 117 -8.52 14.31 -6.59
N ARG A 118 -7.24 13.93 -6.80
CA ARG A 118 -6.49 14.25 -8.02
C ARG A 118 -5.43 13.20 -8.33
N ARG A 119 -5.05 13.13 -9.62
CA ARG A 119 -3.90 12.35 -10.07
C ARG A 119 -2.60 12.96 -9.55
N VAL A 120 -1.64 12.11 -9.22
CA VAL A 120 -0.30 12.52 -8.73
C VAL A 120 0.67 12.62 -9.91
N PHE A 121 0.51 11.76 -10.92
CA PHE A 121 1.33 11.74 -12.12
C PHE A 121 0.47 11.97 -13.36
N VAL A 122 0.78 13.04 -14.11
CA VAL A 122 0.12 13.35 -15.37
C VAL A 122 0.48 12.30 -16.42
N THR A 123 1.79 12.02 -16.57
CA THR A 123 2.36 11.03 -17.49
C THR A 123 3.28 10.06 -16.76
N LYS A 124 3.53 8.90 -17.37
CA LYS A 124 4.59 7.98 -16.92
C LYS A 124 5.95 8.68 -17.08
N GLY A 125 6.80 8.66 -16.05
CA GLY A 125 8.09 9.34 -16.09
C GLY A 125 9.00 9.03 -14.91
N SER A 126 10.09 9.80 -14.78
CA SER A 126 11.07 9.65 -13.69
C SER A 126 10.44 9.80 -12.31
N GLU A 127 9.50 10.73 -12.15
CA GLU A 127 8.84 10.97 -10.85
C GLU A 127 8.00 9.77 -10.38
N SER A 128 7.30 9.09 -11.30
CA SER A 128 6.55 7.87 -10.95
C SER A 128 7.47 6.69 -10.62
N ASN A 129 8.68 6.65 -11.21
CA ASN A 129 9.66 5.63 -10.92
C ASN A 129 10.33 5.86 -9.55
N GLU A 130 10.66 7.10 -9.22
CA GLU A 130 11.19 7.46 -7.91
C GLU A 130 10.17 7.19 -6.80
N PHE A 131 8.90 7.51 -7.03
CA PHE A 131 7.83 7.16 -6.08
C PHE A 131 7.76 5.65 -5.83
N LYS A 132 7.86 4.83 -6.88
CA LYS A 132 7.92 3.37 -6.74
C LYS A 132 9.11 2.98 -5.86
N ASP A 133 10.31 3.48 -6.11
CA ASP A 133 11.51 3.09 -5.37
C ASP A 133 11.49 3.53 -3.89
N ILE A 134 10.74 4.58 -3.55
CA ILE A 134 10.58 5.07 -2.17
C ILE A 134 9.45 4.34 -1.43
N VAL A 135 8.37 3.99 -2.12
CA VAL A 135 7.09 3.59 -1.49
C VAL A 135 6.75 2.09 -1.68
N LEU A 136 7.17 1.46 -2.78
CA LEU A 136 6.78 0.10 -3.18
C LEU A 136 7.97 -0.87 -3.17
#